data_AF-A0A2C9M5X6-F1
#
_entry.id   AF-A0A2C9M5X6-F1
#
_cell.length_a   1.000
_cell.length_b   1.000
_cell.length_c   1.000
_cell.angle_alpha   90.00
_cell.angle_beta   90.00
_cell.angle_gamma   90.00
#
_symmetry.space_group_name_H-M   'P 1'
#
loop_
_entity.id
_entity.type
_entity.pdbx_description
1 polymer ?
#
loop_
_entity_poly.entity_id
_entity_poly.type
_entity_poly.pdbx_seq_one_letter_code
_entity_poly.pdbx_strand_id
1 'polypeptide(L)'
;MRDFAYFYEEVVDGALKLRQVIVPFIGEDGFIHASQYNFTGWKDAEIGEFDVSGLQKLSREDFYTSRECDLVLTEIKKGIYMGNLPECESIIEYIPNFGTVWTCTSTGFINYRNPELNPQEDVPIIMYKDFRYPLPDSMLEVVPDFEDPCA
;
A
#
# COMPACT_ATOMS: atom_id res chain seq x y z
N MET A 1 16.90 -3.49 -12.42
CA MET A 1 15.84 -3.97 -11.51
C MET A 1 14.54 -3.86 -12.29
N ARG A 2 13.64 -4.85 -12.25
CA ARG A 2 12.30 -4.64 -12.81
C ARG A 2 11.51 -3.89 -11.74
N ASP A 3 10.90 -2.77 -12.12
CA ASP A 3 10.06 -2.01 -11.21
C ASP A 3 8.74 -2.77 -11.04
N PHE A 4 8.43 -3.13 -9.81
CA PHE A 4 7.19 -3.82 -9.47
C PHE A 4 6.12 -2.79 -9.16
N ALA A 5 4.90 -3.06 -9.59
CA ALA A 5 3.76 -2.19 -9.34
C ALA A 5 2.60 -3.05 -8.83
N TYR A 6 2.01 -2.62 -7.72
CA TYR A 6 0.84 -3.22 -7.12
C TYR A 6 -0.33 -2.29 -7.35
N PHE A 7 -1.44 -2.87 -7.77
CA PHE A 7 -2.70 -2.15 -7.83
C PHE A 7 -3.42 -2.27 -6.48
N TYR A 8 -3.87 -1.16 -5.92
CA TYR A 8 -4.56 -1.10 -4.64
C TYR A 8 -5.89 -0.37 -4.79
N GLU A 9 -6.93 -0.96 -4.22
CA GLU A 9 -8.27 -0.38 -4.11
C GLU A 9 -8.75 -0.44 -2.67
N GLU A 10 -9.44 0.60 -2.26
CA GLU A 10 -10.13 0.66 -0.97
C GLU A 10 -11.61 0.92 -1.18
N VAL A 11 -12.43 0.05 -0.60
CA VAL A 11 -13.89 0.14 -0.66
C VAL A 11 -14.42 0.23 0.76
N VAL A 12 -15.18 1.28 1.04
CA VAL A 12 -15.83 1.52 2.34
C VAL A 12 -17.32 1.71 2.09
N ASP A 13 -18.15 0.95 2.81
CA ASP A 13 -19.60 0.95 2.67
C ASP A 13 -20.11 0.73 1.23
N GLY A 14 -19.41 -0.12 0.47
CA GLY A 14 -19.76 -0.42 -0.91
C GLY A 14 -19.46 0.72 -1.91
N ALA A 15 -18.68 1.72 -1.50
CA ALA A 15 -18.20 2.78 -2.37
C ALA A 15 -16.66 2.73 -2.48
N LEU A 16 -16.15 2.82 -3.71
CA LEU A 16 -14.71 2.97 -3.97
C LEU A 16 -14.24 4.33 -3.43
N LYS A 17 -13.29 4.29 -2.47
CA LYS A 17 -12.71 5.46 -1.82
C LYS A 17 -11.34 5.81 -2.37
N LEU A 18 -10.52 4.79 -2.60
CA LEU A 18 -9.17 4.94 -3.10
C LEU A 18 -8.88 3.94 -4.20
N ARG A 19 -8.13 4.40 -5.20
CA ARG A 19 -7.54 3.55 -6.23
C ARG A 19 -6.17 4.12 -6.60
N GLN A 20 -5.13 3.31 -6.45
CA GLN A 20 -3.76 3.75 -6.69
C GLN A 20 -2.85 2.61 -7.17
N VAL A 21 -1.73 3.00 -7.75
CA VAL A 21 -0.62 2.10 -8.05
C VAL A 21 0.49 2.35 -7.03
N ILE A 22 0.95 1.28 -6.38
CA ILE A 22 2.01 1.31 -5.38
C ILE A 22 3.26 0.67 -5.98
N VAL A 23 4.37 1.40 -6.00
CA VAL A 23 5.64 0.95 -6.59
C VAL A 23 6.69 0.87 -5.48
N PRO A 24 7.02 -0.32 -4.98
CA PRO A 24 8.10 -0.47 -4.01
C PRO A 24 9.48 -0.44 -4.67
N PHE A 25 10.43 0.14 -3.95
CA PHE A 25 11.84 0.21 -4.33
C PHE A 25 12.73 0.18 -3.09
N ILE A 26 14.01 -0.17 -3.27
CA ILE A 26 15.01 -0.05 -2.21
C ILE A 26 15.61 1.34 -2.27
N GLY A 27 15.48 2.10 -1.19
CA GLY A 27 16.07 3.43 -1.07
C GLY A 27 17.59 3.37 -0.91
N GLU A 28 18.25 4.51 -1.11
CA GLU A 28 19.70 4.63 -0.85
C GLU A 28 20.07 4.45 0.63
N ASP A 29 19.08 4.61 1.51
CA ASP A 29 19.15 4.37 2.95
C ASP A 29 19.04 2.88 3.34
N GLY A 30 18.83 1.99 2.36
CA GLY A 30 18.68 0.55 2.57
C GLY A 30 17.31 0.13 3.09
N PHE A 31 16.35 1.06 3.23
CA PHE A 31 14.98 0.74 3.59
C PHE A 31 14.14 0.44 2.35
N ILE A 32 13.00 -0.23 2.56
CA ILE A 32 12.01 -0.44 1.50
C ILE A 32 11.12 0.80 1.48
N HIS A 33 11.09 1.50 0.36
CA HIS A 33 10.17 2.60 0.12
C HIS A 33 9.08 2.14 -0.82
N ALA A 34 7.90 2.75 -0.75
CA ALA A 34 6.80 2.48 -1.66
C ALA A 34 6.13 3.79 -2.06
N SER A 35 6.34 4.19 -3.32
CA SER A 35 5.70 5.36 -3.89
C SER A 35 4.27 5.05 -4.30
N GLN A 36 3.38 5.98 -3.96
CA GLN A 36 1.96 5.89 -4.21
C GLN A 36 1.57 6.82 -5.34
N TYR A 37 1.08 6.24 -6.44
CA TYR A 37 0.67 6.95 -7.64
C TYR A 37 -0.85 6.89 -7.75
N ASN A 38 -1.48 8.04 -7.52
CA ASN A 38 -2.89 8.23 -7.83
C ASN A 38 -3.03 8.54 -9.32
N PHE A 39 -4.17 8.22 -9.91
CA PHE A 39 -4.42 8.53 -11.31
C PHE A 39 -5.85 9.00 -11.56
N THR A 40 -6.03 9.83 -12.58
CA THR A 40 -7.35 10.36 -12.95
C THR A 40 -8.14 9.37 -13.81
N GLY A 41 -9.48 9.46 -13.83
CA GLY A 41 -10.34 8.65 -14.71
C GLY A 41 -11.17 7.52 -14.05
N TRP A 42 -11.16 7.40 -12.72
CA TRP A 42 -11.91 6.35 -12.00
C TRP A 42 -13.37 6.71 -11.66
N LYS A 43 -13.82 7.93 -11.96
CA LYS A 43 -15.15 8.42 -11.55
C LYS A 43 -16.32 7.57 -12.06
N ASP A 44 -16.11 6.83 -13.15
CA ASP A 44 -17.13 6.00 -13.81
C ASP A 44 -16.91 4.49 -13.64
N ALA A 45 -15.92 4.05 -12.86
CA ALA A 45 -15.57 2.65 -12.74
C ALA A 45 -16.21 1.99 -11.51
N GLU A 46 -16.96 0.90 -11.73
CA GLU A 46 -17.55 0.10 -10.66
C GLU A 46 -16.50 -0.71 -9.90
N ILE A 47 -16.85 -1.14 -8.68
CA ILE A 47 -16.01 -2.00 -7.84
C ILE A 47 -15.81 -3.34 -8.53
N GLY A 48 -14.56 -3.78 -8.69
CA GLY A 48 -14.24 -5.10 -9.26
C GLY A 48 -14.34 -5.22 -10.78
N GLU A 49 -14.80 -4.18 -11.50
CA GLU A 49 -14.81 -4.15 -12.98
C GLU A 49 -13.48 -3.69 -13.60
N PHE A 50 -12.44 -3.53 -12.79
CA PHE A 50 -11.22 -2.88 -13.25
C PHE A 50 -10.44 -3.73 -14.26
N ASP A 51 -10.58 -3.34 -15.53
CA ASP A 51 -9.89 -3.92 -16.67
C ASP A 51 -8.38 -3.64 -16.58
N VAL A 52 -7.57 -4.69 -16.43
CA VAL A 52 -6.10 -4.62 -16.44
C VAL A 52 -5.58 -3.97 -17.73
N SER A 53 -6.31 -4.05 -18.84
CA SER A 53 -5.99 -3.34 -20.09
C SER A 53 -6.13 -1.81 -19.95
N GLY A 54 -6.95 -1.35 -19.00
CA GLY A 54 -7.05 0.05 -18.60
C GLY A 54 -5.76 0.58 -17.98
N LEU A 55 -5.02 -0.23 -17.21
CA LEU A 55 -3.69 0.16 -16.70
C LEU A 55 -2.67 0.35 -17.81
N GLN A 56 -2.79 -0.39 -18.91
CA GLN A 56 -1.89 -0.25 -20.07
C GLN A 56 -2.13 1.04 -20.85
N LYS A 57 -3.28 1.70 -20.63
CA LYS A 57 -3.62 2.98 -21.25
C LYS A 57 -3.19 4.17 -20.41
N LEU A 58 -2.82 3.96 -19.15
CA LEU A 58 -2.31 5.02 -18.27
C LEU A 58 -0.95 5.47 -18.77
N SER A 59 -0.84 6.76 -19.09
CA SER A 59 0.43 7.40 -19.38
C SER A 59 1.02 8.02 -18.12
N ARG A 60 2.30 8.40 -18.16
CA ARG A 60 2.99 8.97 -17.00
C ARG A 60 2.29 10.24 -16.49
N GLU A 61 1.66 10.98 -17.40
CA GLU A 61 0.92 12.22 -17.15
C GLU A 61 -0.40 11.99 -16.41
N ASP A 62 -0.96 10.78 -16.46
CA ASP A 62 -2.16 10.42 -15.71
C ASP A 62 -1.87 10.20 -14.23
N PHE A 63 -0.61 9.95 -13.89
CA PHE A 63 -0.17 9.75 -12.53
C PHE A 63 0.25 11.07 -11.88
N TYR A 64 -0.25 11.30 -10.69
CA TYR A 64 0.29 12.32 -9.80
C TYR A 64 0.79 11.65 -8.51
N THR A 65 1.97 12.08 -8.09
CA THR A 65 2.52 11.73 -6.78
C THR A 65 2.72 12.99 -5.98
N SER A 66 2.57 12.86 -4.67
CA SER A 66 3.25 13.75 -3.75
C SER A 66 4.47 12.99 -3.25
N ARG A 67 5.67 13.50 -3.58
CA ARG A 67 6.96 12.87 -3.22
C ARG A 67 7.17 12.76 -1.70
N GLU A 68 6.37 13.47 -0.92
CA GLU A 68 6.43 13.44 0.54
C GLU A 68 5.59 12.29 1.13
N CYS A 69 4.99 11.44 0.28
CA CYS A 69 4.03 10.38 0.68
C CYS A 69 4.53 8.94 0.56
N ASP A 70 5.84 8.76 0.39
CA ASP A 70 6.40 7.43 0.24
C ASP A 70 6.27 6.66 1.56
N LEU A 71 5.61 5.50 1.51
CA LEU A 71 5.57 4.59 2.65
C LEU A 71 6.97 4.01 2.86
N VAL A 72 7.51 4.15 4.07
CA VAL A 72 8.80 3.55 4.42
C VAL A 72 8.54 2.31 5.26
N LEU A 73 9.11 1.17 4.87
CA LEU A 73 8.95 -0.15 5.49
C LEU A 73 10.30 -0.69 5.95
N THR A 74 10.29 -1.34 7.09
CA THR A 74 11.43 -2.06 7.67
C THR A 74 10.98 -3.43 8.16
N GLU A 75 11.73 -4.47 7.83
CA GLU A 75 11.53 -5.78 8.41
C GLU A 75 12.07 -5.79 9.86
N ILE A 76 11.20 -6.04 10.82
CA ILE A 76 11.59 -6.11 12.25
C ILE A 76 11.77 -7.55 12.73
N LYS A 77 11.16 -8.51 12.03
CA LYS A 77 11.25 -9.95 12.25
C LYS A 77 10.80 -10.65 10.96
N LYS A 78 11.26 -11.88 10.71
CA LYS A 78 10.84 -12.68 9.54
C LYS A 78 9.32 -12.63 9.36
N GLY A 79 8.86 -12.04 8.26
CA GLY A 79 7.44 -11.92 7.91
C GLY A 79 6.66 -10.84 8.68
N ILE A 80 7.34 -9.94 9.39
CA ILE A 80 6.75 -8.79 10.09
C ILE A 80 7.48 -7.52 9.66
N TYR A 81 6.74 -6.64 8.99
CA TYR A 81 7.23 -5.35 8.54
C TYR A 81 6.51 -4.24 9.32
N MET A 82 7.27 -3.25 9.77
CA MET A 82 6.72 -2.02 10.30
C MET A 82 6.98 -0.91 9.31
N GLY A 83 6.01 -0.02 9.13
CA GLY A 83 6.18 1.15 8.29
C GLY A 83 5.58 2.40 8.88
N ASN A 84 6.05 3.52 8.37
CA ASN A 84 5.50 4.83 8.65
C ASN A 84 4.87 5.37 7.38
N LEU A 85 3.59 5.75 7.47
CA LEU A 85 2.98 6.62 6.48
C LEU A 85 3.41 8.05 6.83
N PRO A 86 4.21 8.74 5.99
CA PRO A 86 4.59 10.12 6.24
C PRO A 86 3.37 11.07 6.17
N GLU A 87 3.52 12.23 6.81
CA GLU A 87 2.51 13.30 6.90
C GLU A 87 2.28 13.93 5.52
N CYS A 88 1.42 13.29 4.73
CA CYS A 88 0.82 13.94 3.59
C CYS A 88 -0.52 14.52 3.98
N GLU A 89 -0.91 15.64 3.36
CA GLU A 89 -2.32 16.01 3.26
C GLU A 89 -3.05 14.78 2.73
N SER A 90 -3.65 14.02 3.63
CA SER A 90 -4.25 12.74 3.28
C SER A 90 -5.37 13.07 2.32
N ILE A 91 -5.30 12.55 1.11
CA ILE A 91 -6.43 12.58 0.16
C ILE A 91 -7.67 11.93 0.82
N ILE A 92 -7.46 11.15 1.88
CA ILE A 92 -8.47 10.55 2.74
C ILE A 92 -8.46 11.27 4.09
N GLU A 93 -9.30 12.31 4.25
CA GLU A 93 -9.45 13.13 5.47
C GLU A 93 -9.71 12.35 6.78
N TYR A 94 -9.94 11.03 6.71
CA TYR A 94 -10.34 10.16 7.82
C TYR A 94 -9.25 9.18 8.29
N ILE A 95 -8.04 9.22 7.71
CA ILE A 95 -6.96 8.31 8.10
C ILE A 95 -5.94 9.10 8.93
N PRO A 96 -6.00 9.03 10.28
CA PRO A 96 -4.99 9.63 11.14
C PRO A 96 -3.55 9.21 10.83
N ASN A 97 -2.58 9.89 11.44
CA ASN A 97 -1.16 9.59 11.29
C ASN A 97 -0.80 8.18 11.83
N PHE A 98 -0.89 7.16 10.97
CA PHE A 98 -0.70 5.78 11.35
C PHE A 98 0.74 5.29 11.11
N GLY A 99 1.30 4.62 12.11
CA GLY A 99 2.29 3.57 11.88
C GLY A 99 1.53 2.34 11.38
N THR A 100 2.09 1.62 10.42
CA THR A 100 1.49 0.41 9.87
C THR A 100 2.33 -0.81 10.22
N VAL A 101 1.68 -1.93 10.49
CA VAL A 101 2.33 -3.22 10.78
C VAL A 101 1.76 -4.26 9.84
N TRP A 102 2.62 -4.90 9.06
CA TRP A 102 2.25 -5.87 8.04
C TRP A 102 2.78 -7.23 8.48
N THR A 103 1.89 -8.21 8.56
CA THR A 103 2.22 -9.60 8.88
C THR A 103 1.75 -10.52 7.75
N CYS A 104 2.01 -11.81 7.87
CA CYS A 104 1.50 -12.80 6.92
C CYS A 104 -0.04 -12.89 6.89
N THR A 105 -0.73 -12.56 7.98
CA THR A 105 -2.18 -12.77 8.11
C THR A 105 -2.99 -11.51 8.34
N SER A 106 -2.34 -10.40 8.67
CA SER A 106 -3.03 -9.13 8.96
C SER A 106 -2.18 -7.91 8.65
N THR A 107 -2.86 -6.78 8.48
CA THR A 107 -2.26 -5.45 8.46
C THR A 107 -2.93 -4.61 9.54
N GLY A 108 -2.12 -3.99 10.41
CA GLY A 108 -2.57 -3.08 11.45
C GLY A 108 -2.18 -1.64 11.15
N PHE A 109 -3.02 -0.70 11.59
CA PHE A 109 -2.78 0.74 11.53
C PHE A 109 -2.94 1.31 12.94
N ILE A 110 -1.91 1.97 13.47
CA ILE A 110 -1.86 2.52 14.84
C ILE A 110 -1.54 4.01 14.82
N ASN A 111 -2.45 4.86 15.31
CA ASN A 111 -2.22 6.31 15.32
C ASN A 111 -1.12 6.60 16.35
N TYR A 112 -0.04 7.26 15.93
CA TYR A 112 1.12 7.50 16.80
C TYR A 112 1.45 8.98 16.99
N ARG A 113 0.75 9.91 16.32
CA ARG A 113 1.07 11.36 16.37
C ARG A 113 -0.06 12.28 16.82
N ASN A 114 -1.21 11.77 17.28
CA ASN A 114 -2.20 12.64 17.90
C ASN A 114 -1.87 12.85 19.40
N PRO A 115 -1.37 14.02 19.84
CA PRO A 115 -1.10 14.29 21.26
C PRO A 115 -2.40 14.33 22.09
N GLU A 116 -3.54 14.53 21.45
CA GLU A 116 -4.88 14.49 22.03
C GLU A 116 -5.62 13.27 21.50
N LEU A 117 -5.14 12.08 21.84
CA LEU A 117 -5.79 10.81 21.50
C LEU A 117 -7.28 10.91 21.86
N ASN A 118 -8.15 10.91 20.85
CA ASN A 118 -9.57 10.72 21.04
C ASN A 118 -9.82 9.20 21.10
N PRO A 119 -10.14 8.62 22.26
CA PRO A 119 -10.26 7.17 22.41
C PRO A 119 -11.37 6.54 21.55
N GLN A 120 -12.28 7.36 21.01
CA GLN A 120 -13.36 6.92 20.13
C GLN A 120 -12.98 6.93 18.65
N GLU A 121 -12.01 7.77 18.25
CA GLU A 121 -11.64 7.97 16.84
C GLU A 121 -10.24 7.40 16.52
N ASP A 122 -9.36 7.31 17.51
CA ASP A 122 -7.96 6.87 17.37
C ASP A 122 -7.77 5.38 17.71
N VAL A 123 -8.78 4.55 17.42
CA VAL A 123 -8.71 3.11 17.68
C VAL A 123 -7.85 2.43 16.61
N PRO A 124 -6.91 1.54 16.98
CA PRO A 124 -6.16 0.77 16.00
C PRO A 124 -7.08 -0.04 15.07
N ILE A 125 -6.83 0.07 13.77
CA ILE A 125 -7.55 -0.71 12.76
C ILE A 125 -6.73 -1.95 12.45
N ILE A 126 -7.35 -3.12 12.48
CA ILE A 126 -6.73 -4.39 12.08
C ILE A 126 -7.54 -4.99 10.95
N MET A 127 -6.90 -5.13 9.79
CA MET A 127 -7.45 -5.82 8.63
C MET A 127 -6.84 -7.22 8.54
N TYR A 128 -7.67 -8.25 8.44
CA TYR A 128 -7.23 -9.61 8.21
C TYR A 128 -7.20 -9.92 6.72
N LYS A 129 -6.24 -10.74 6.30
CA LYS A 129 -6.07 -11.13 4.90
C LYS A 129 -6.94 -12.35 4.61
N ASP A 130 -7.95 -12.18 3.77
CA ASP A 130 -8.82 -13.28 3.34
C ASP A 130 -8.17 -14.13 2.25
N PHE A 131 -7.41 -13.49 1.36
CA PHE A 131 -6.72 -14.14 0.24
C PHE A 131 -5.31 -13.59 0.09
N ARG A 132 -4.43 -14.43 -0.47
CA ARG A 132 -3.07 -14.05 -0.81
C ARG A 132 -2.84 -14.26 -2.30
N TYR A 133 -2.38 -13.22 -2.98
CA TYR A 133 -1.92 -13.30 -4.35
C TYR A 133 -0.48 -13.84 -4.37
N PRO A 134 -0.24 -15.04 -4.92
CA PRO A 134 1.12 -15.54 -5.05
C PRO A 134 1.91 -14.66 -6.02
N LEU A 135 3.22 -14.53 -5.76
CA LEU A 135 4.11 -13.88 -6.71
C LEU A 135 4.16 -14.73 -8.00
N PRO A 136 4.10 -14.12 -9.19
CA PRO A 136 4.28 -14.85 -10.44
C PRO A 136 5.64 -15.54 -10.50
N ASP A 137 5.72 -16.72 -11.12
CA ASP A 137 6.97 -17.52 -11.23
C ASP A 137 8.12 -16.71 -11.84
N SER A 138 7.83 -15.85 -12.81
CA SER A 138 8.81 -14.97 -13.44
C SER A 138 9.48 -13.96 -12.48
N MET A 139 8.91 -13.76 -11.29
CA MET A 139 9.51 -12.96 -10.20
C MET A 139 10.41 -13.80 -9.29
N LEU A 140 10.19 -15.11 -9.23
CA LEU A 140 10.94 -16.03 -8.37
C LEU A 140 12.21 -16.55 -9.06
N GLU A 141 12.22 -16.62 -10.39
CA GLU A 141 13.36 -17.11 -11.20
C GLU A 141 14.68 -16.36 -10.95
N VAL A 142 14.61 -15.10 -10.54
CA VAL A 142 15.79 -14.24 -10.31
C VAL A 142 16.26 -14.22 -8.85
N VAL A 143 15.52 -14.85 -7.94
CA VAL A 143 15.85 -14.92 -6.51
C VAL A 143 16.21 -16.37 -6.18
N PRO A 144 17.50 -16.75 -6.25
CA PRO A 144 17.92 -18.08 -5.83
C PRO A 144 17.51 -18.30 -4.37
N ASP A 145 16.92 -19.47 -4.09
CA ASP A 145 16.47 -19.89 -2.76
C ASP A 145 15.39 -18.98 -2.14
N PHE A 146 14.46 -18.46 -2.96
CA PHE A 146 13.29 -17.75 -2.42
C PHE A 146 12.49 -18.67 -1.49
N GLU A 147 12.52 -18.35 -0.20
CA GLU A 147 11.58 -18.86 0.78
C GLU A 147 10.44 -17.88 0.94
N ASP A 148 9.23 -18.37 0.73
CA ASP A 148 8.03 -17.62 1.04
C ASP A 148 7.96 -17.38 2.57
N PRO A 149 8.03 -16.11 3.04
CA PRO A 149 8.01 -15.81 4.46
C PRO A 149 6.66 -16.12 5.13
N CYS A 150 5.64 -16.39 4.32
CA CYS A 150 4.25 -16.61 4.72
C CYS A 150 3.68 -17.94 4.20
N ALA A 151 4.55 -18.90 3.82
CA ALA A 151 4.16 -20.28 3.51
C ALA A 151 3.89 -21.13 4.76
#